data_AF-A0A9E1W376-F1
#
_entry.id   AF-A0A9E1W376-F1
#
_cell.length_a   1.000
_cell.length_b   1.000
_cell.length_c   1.000
_cell.angle_alpha   90.00
_cell.angle_beta   90.00
_cell.angle_gamma   90.00
#
_symmetry.space_group_name_H-M   'P 1'
#
loop_
_entity.id
_entity.type
_entity.pdbx_description
1 polymer ?
#
loop_
_entity_poly.entity_id
_entity_poly.type
_entity_poly.pdbx_seq_one_letter_code
_entity_poly.pdbx_strand_id
1 'polypeptide(L)'
;IGYSGHETGLIVSCTAVALGATSVERHITLDRSMYGSDQSASIELVGLNKLVKYIRAVEESLGSSIKVVTPKEIEISKKLRTVDTL
;
A
#
# COMPACT_ATOMS: atom_id res chain seq x y z
N ILE A 1 11.60 -12.08 -0.23
CA ILE A 1 11.40 -11.94 1.23
C ILE A 1 9.91 -11.63 1.43
N GLY A 2 9.24 -12.22 2.42
CA GLY A 2 7.81 -12.01 2.69
C GLY A 2 7.55 -11.37 4.06
N TYR A 3 6.29 -11.01 4.31
CA TYR A 3 5.81 -10.45 5.58
C TYR A 3 4.61 -11.23 6.11
N SER A 4 4.63 -11.63 7.38
CA SER A 4 3.46 -12.19 8.08
C SER A 4 3.12 -11.27 9.25
N GLY A 5 1.87 -10.80 9.27
CA GLY A 5 1.42 -9.73 10.13
C GLY A 5 0.36 -10.15 11.15
N HIS A 6 0.56 -9.72 12.40
CA HIS A 6 -0.40 -9.86 13.50
C HIS A 6 -0.85 -8.48 14.04
N GLU A 7 -0.54 -7.40 13.32
CA GLU A 7 -0.92 -6.05 13.69
C GLU A 7 -2.43 -5.81 13.53
N THR A 8 -2.97 -4.82 14.23
CA THR A 8 -4.32 -4.32 13.93
C THR A 8 -4.28 -3.37 12.73
N GLY A 9 -5.19 -3.56 11.77
CA GLY A 9 -5.26 -2.74 10.58
C GLY A 9 -4.40 -3.27 9.43
N LEU A 10 -4.28 -2.46 8.36
CA LEU A 10 -3.73 -2.91 7.07
C LEU A 10 -2.44 -2.20 6.66
N ILE A 11 -2.12 -1.07 7.31
CA ILE A 11 -1.05 -0.16 6.86
C ILE A 11 0.31 -0.86 6.86
N VAL A 12 0.63 -1.61 7.93
CA VAL A 12 1.94 -2.26 8.05
C VAL A 12 2.15 -3.29 6.94
N SER A 13 1.14 -4.11 6.64
CA SER A 13 1.15 -5.04 5.52
C SER A 13 1.35 -4.35 4.17
N CYS A 14 0.68 -3.21 3.92
CA CYS A 14 0.88 -2.42 2.69
C CYS A 14 2.29 -1.81 2.62
N THR A 15 2.82 -1.31 3.74
CA THR A 15 4.18 -0.77 3.82
C THR A 15 5.22 -1.86 3.58
N ALA A 16 4.99 -3.07 4.07
CA ALA A 16 5.89 -4.20 3.79
C ALA A 16 6.00 -4.47 2.28
N VAL A 17 4.88 -4.44 1.55
CA VAL A 17 4.90 -4.52 0.08
C VAL A 17 5.65 -3.35 -0.54
N ALA A 18 5.44 -2.12 -0.04
CA ALA A 18 6.16 -0.95 -0.53
C ALA A 18 7.69 -1.08 -0.39
N LEU A 19 8.14 -1.82 0.63
CA LEU A 19 9.55 -2.12 0.90
C LEU A 19 10.06 -3.38 0.16
N GLY A 20 9.24 -3.99 -0.69
CA GLY A 20 9.63 -5.13 -1.52
C GLY A 20 9.24 -6.51 -0.98
N ALA A 21 8.31 -6.60 -0.02
CA ALA A 21 7.75 -7.89 0.37
C ALA A 21 7.01 -8.54 -0.81
N THR A 22 7.38 -9.78 -1.14
CA THR A 22 6.83 -10.54 -2.29
C THR A 22 5.66 -11.45 -1.90
N SER A 23 5.40 -11.59 -0.61
CA SER A 23 4.28 -12.36 -0.05
C SER A 23 3.82 -11.69 1.24
N VAL A 24 2.50 -11.68 1.47
CA VAL A 24 1.85 -11.12 2.66
C VAL A 24 0.91 -12.17 3.24
N GLU A 25 1.07 -12.46 4.53
CA GLU A 25 0.21 -13.39 5.28
C GLU A 25 -0.54 -12.64 6.40
N ARG A 26 -1.82 -12.98 6.57
CA ARG A 26 -2.72 -12.42 7.57
C ARG A 26 -3.72 -13.48 8.04
N HIS A 27 -4.02 -13.48 9.33
CA HIS A 27 -5.14 -14.26 9.88
C HIS A 27 -6.47 -13.64 9.42
N ILE A 28 -7.41 -14.49 9.00
CA ILE A 28 -8.74 -14.08 8.53
C ILE A 28 -9.80 -14.62 9.49
N THR A 29 -10.84 -13.84 9.76
CA THR A 29 -11.98 -14.27 10.56
C THR A 29 -13.30 -13.81 9.95
N LEU A 30 -14.41 -14.42 10.37
CA LEU A 30 -15.77 -13.98 10.03
C LEU A 30 -16.20 -12.81 10.92
N ASP A 31 -15.78 -12.80 12.18
CA ASP A 31 -16.09 -11.77 13.17
C ASP A 31 -14.99 -11.75 14.24
N ARG A 32 -14.40 -10.56 14.46
CA ARG A 32 -13.28 -10.36 15.40
C ARG A 32 -13.68 -10.50 16.87
N SER A 33 -14.96 -10.57 17.18
CA SER A 33 -15.50 -10.79 18.52
C SER A 33 -15.70 -12.27 18.87
N MET A 34 -15.48 -13.19 17.92
CA MET A 34 -15.56 -14.63 18.16
C MET A 34 -14.53 -15.09 19.19
N TYR A 35 -14.73 -16.29 19.72
CA TYR A 35 -13.75 -16.92 20.62
C TYR A 35 -12.44 -17.23 19.89
N GLY A 36 -11.32 -16.93 20.55
CA GLY A 36 -9.96 -17.21 20.08
C GLY A 36 -9.02 -16.03 20.34
N SER A 37 -7.77 -16.31 20.70
CA SER A 37 -6.77 -15.28 21.02
C SER A 37 -6.43 -14.38 19.82
N ASP A 38 -6.49 -14.92 18.61
CA ASP A 38 -6.04 -14.24 17.39
C ASP A 38 -7.15 -13.44 16.70
N GLN A 39 -8.38 -13.52 17.22
CA GLN A 39 -9.56 -12.92 16.60
C GLN A 39 -9.44 -11.40 16.54
N SER A 40 -8.94 -10.78 17.61
CA SER A 40 -8.73 -9.33 17.65
C SER A 40 -7.67 -8.86 16.67
N ALA A 41 -6.68 -9.68 16.31
CA ALA A 41 -5.64 -9.34 15.34
C ALA A 41 -6.01 -9.70 13.88
N SER A 42 -7.01 -10.56 13.70
CA SER A 42 -7.45 -11.04 12.39
C SER A 42 -8.15 -9.96 11.56
N ILE A 43 -8.20 -10.18 10.24
CA ILE A 43 -8.96 -9.34 9.29
C ILE A 43 -10.26 -10.04 8.90
N GLU A 44 -11.34 -9.28 8.82
CA GLU A 44 -12.60 -9.76 8.25
C GLU A 44 -12.56 -9.71 6.72
N LEU A 45 -13.55 -10.32 6.06
CA LEU A 45 -13.63 -10.36 4.59
C LEU A 45 -13.53 -8.98 3.93
N VAL A 46 -14.17 -7.95 4.52
CA VAL A 46 -14.05 -6.57 4.04
C VAL A 46 -12.62 -6.04 4.19
N GLY A 47 -11.95 -6.40 5.28
CA GLY A 47 -10.54 -6.06 5.52
C GLY A 47 -9.60 -6.73 4.51
N LEU A 48 -9.84 -7.99 4.18
CA LEU A 48 -9.09 -8.72 3.15
C LEU A 48 -9.22 -8.07 1.77
N ASN A 49 -10.45 -7.76 1.35
CA ASN A 49 -10.67 -7.09 0.07
C ASN A 49 -9.99 -5.71 0.01
N LYS A 50 -10.04 -4.95 1.11
CA LYS A 50 -9.32 -3.67 1.22
C LYS A 50 -7.81 -3.86 1.16
N LEU A 51 -7.28 -4.88 1.84
CA LEU A 51 -5.84 -5.16 1.84
C LEU A 51 -5.34 -5.44 0.43
N VAL A 52 -6.01 -6.33 -0.32
CA VAL A 52 -5.65 -6.63 -1.71
C VAL A 52 -5.72 -5.37 -2.57
N LYS A 53 -6.80 -4.58 -2.45
CA LYS A 53 -6.95 -3.33 -3.20
C LYS A 53 -5.82 -2.34 -2.91
N TYR A 54 -5.46 -2.16 -1.63
CA TYR A 54 -4.41 -1.24 -1.24
C TYR A 54 -3.02 -1.72 -1.66
N ILE A 55 -2.75 -3.03 -1.59
CA ILE A 55 -1.52 -3.61 -2.12
C ILE A 55 -1.37 -3.29 -3.61
N ARG A 56 -2.41 -3.52 -4.42
CA ARG A 56 -2.36 -3.20 -5.86
C ARG A 56 -2.17 -1.70 -6.13
N ALA A 57 -2.84 -0.86 -5.36
CA ALA A 57 -2.67 0.60 -5.46
C ALA A 57 -1.24 1.03 -5.09
N VAL A 58 -0.62 0.41 -4.10
CA VAL A 58 0.78 0.67 -3.71
C VAL A 58 1.74 0.24 -4.82
N GLU A 59 1.56 -0.96 -5.38
CA GLU A 59 2.40 -1.45 -6.50
C GLU A 59 2.31 -0.51 -7.71
N GLU A 60 1.11 -0.05 -8.06
CA GLU A 60 0.91 0.92 -9.14
C GLU A 60 1.54 2.28 -8.81
N SER A 61 1.39 2.75 -7.57
CA SER A 61 1.91 4.06 -7.13
C SER A 61 3.42 4.11 -7.04
N LEU A 62 4.09 2.98 -6.74
CA LEU A 62 5.54 2.91 -6.71
C LEU A 62 6.16 3.21 -8.08
N GLY A 63 5.46 2.86 -9.17
CA GLY A 63 5.85 3.21 -10.53
C GLY A 63 7.28 2.80 -10.88
N SER A 64 8.03 3.71 -11.51
CA SER A 64 9.42 3.50 -11.90
C SER A 64 10.40 4.13 -10.91
N SER A 65 11.55 3.49 -10.72
CA SER A 65 12.69 4.08 -10.01
C SER A 65 13.35 5.23 -10.78
N ILE A 66 13.03 5.39 -12.07
CA ILE A 66 13.55 6.46 -12.91
C ILE A 66 12.62 7.67 -12.78
N LYS A 67 13.17 8.77 -12.25
CA LYS A 67 12.46 10.04 -12.20
C LYS A 67 12.34 10.61 -13.62
N VAL A 68 11.12 10.86 -14.06
CA VAL A 68 10.81 11.44 -15.38
C VAL A 68 9.90 12.64 -15.17
N VAL A 69 10.17 13.74 -15.87
CA VAL A 69 9.26 14.89 -15.92
C VAL A 69 8.25 14.63 -17.03
N THR A 70 6.97 14.59 -16.67
CA THR A 70 5.91 14.36 -17.65
C THR A 70 5.70 15.59 -18.54
N PRO A 71 5.21 15.43 -19.79
CA PRO A 71 4.92 16.55 -20.67
C PRO A 71 3.97 17.59 -20.04
N LYS A 72 3.03 17.12 -19.21
CA LYS A 72 2.08 17.96 -18.48
C LYS A 72 2.76 18.76 -17.36
N GLU A 73 3.72 18.17 -16.66
CA GLU A 73 4.53 18.90 -15.67
C GLU A 73 5.41 19.97 -16.34
N ILE A 74 5.93 19.72 -17.55
CA ILE A 74 6.67 20.73 -18.32
C ILE A 74 5.76 21.92 -18.63
N GLU A 75 4.53 21.69 -19.11
CA GLU A 75 3.57 22.76 -19.41
C GLU A 75 3.23 23.59 -18.15
N ILE A 76 2.98 22.92 -17.03
CA ILE A 76 2.67 23.58 -15.75
C ILE A 76 3.89 24.36 -15.24
N SER A 77 5.10 23.82 -15.40
CA SER A 77 6.33 24.49 -14.95
C SER A 77 6.54 25.84 -15.65
N LYS A 78 6.25 25.94 -16.95
CA LYS A 78 6.34 27.19 -17.72
C LYS A 78 5.39 28.28 -17.21
N LYS A 79 4.26 27.88 -16.63
CA LYS A 79 3.25 28.80 -16.07
C LYS A 79 3.61 29.28 -14.67
N LEU A 80 4.26 28.44 -13.87
CA LEU A 80 4.42 28.66 -12.43
C LEU A 80 5.85 28.99 -12.00
N ARG A 81 6.87 28.71 -12.83
CA ARG A 81 8.27 29.02 -12.52
C ARG A 81 8.66 30.39 -13.06
N THR A 82 9.31 31.18 -12.21
CA THR A 82 9.90 32.47 -12.59
C THR A 82 11.29 32.34 -13.22
N VAL A 83 11.97 31.20 -13.02
CA VAL A 83 13.30 30.90 -13.58
C VAL A 83 13.32 29.47 -14.10
N ASP A 84 13.83 29.26 -15.31
CA ASP A 84 13.92 27.93 -15.91
C ASP A 84 15.03 27.11 -15.23
N THR A 85 14.65 25.93 -14.74
CA THR A 85 15.45 25.07 -13.87
C THR A 85 15.25 23.59 -14.20
N LEU A 86 14.59 23.31 -15.33
CA LEU A 86 14.40 21.96 -15.85
C LEU A 86 15.55 21.56 -16.77
#